data_AF-K2DTK8-F1
#
_entry.id   AF-K2DTK8-F1
#
_cell.length_a   1.000
_cell.length_b   1.000
_cell.length_c   1.000
_cell.angle_alpha   90.00
_cell.angle_beta   90.00
_cell.angle_gamma   90.00
#
_symmetry.space_group_name_H-M   'P 1'
#
loop_
_entity.id
_entity.type
_entity.pdbx_description
1 polymer ?
#
loop_
_entity_poly.entity_id
_entity_poly.type
_entity_poly.pdbx_seq_one_letter_code
_entity_poly.pdbx_strand_id
1 'polypeptide(L)' 'MAKLSKRIRAIREKVPAGKVYAVKDAFALLKDLPLAKFRESVDISVNLGVDSRKSDQAIRGSLVL' A
#
# COMPACT_ATOMS: atom_id res chain seq x y z
N MET A 1 -11.40 -14.55 11.59
CA MET A 1 -10.83 -13.18 11.49
C MET A 1 -9.52 -13.16 12.26
N ALA A 2 -8.38 -13.04 11.57
CA ALA A 2 -7.07 -13.15 12.22
C ALA A 2 -6.85 -12.01 13.21
N LYS A 3 -6.35 -12.35 14.40
CA LYS A 3 -6.07 -11.40 15.49
C LYS A 3 -5.03 -10.39 14.99
N LEU A 4 -5.44 -9.13 14.83
CA LEU A 4 -4.54 -8.05 14.41
C LEU A 4 -3.37 -7.92 15.39
N SER A 5 -2.15 -8.08 14.88
CA SER A 5 -0.94 -7.93 15.69
C SER A 5 -0.82 -6.49 16.19
N LYS A 6 -0.20 -6.30 17.37
CA LYS A 6 -0.02 -4.98 18.00
C LYS A 6 0.60 -3.95 17.04
N ARG A 7 1.50 -4.41 16.16
CA ARG A 7 2.13 -3.59 15.12
C ARG A 7 1.12 -3.03 14.10
N ILE A 8 0.18 -3.85 13.63
CA ILE A 8 -0.80 -3.41 12.62
C ILE A 8 -1.79 -2.40 13.21
N ARG A 9 -2.11 -2.52 14.51
CA ARG A 9 -2.96 -1.53 15.21
C ARG A 9 -2.27 -0.16 15.29
N ALA A 10 -1.01 -0.11 15.70
CA ALA A 10 -0.24 1.14 15.77
C ALA A 10 -0.08 1.82 14.40
N ILE A 11 0.06 1.03 13.32
CA ILE A 11 0.11 1.56 11.94
C ILE A 11 -1.24 2.17 11.55
N ARG A 12 -2.36 1.50 11.86
CA ARG A 12 -3.71 2.01 11.55
C ARG A 12 -4.08 3.27 12.34
N GLU A 13 -3.54 3.45 13.54
CA GLU A 13 -3.72 4.68 14.31
C GLU A 13 -2.96 5.87 13.69
N LYS A 14 -1.74 5.63 13.17
CA LYS A 14 -0.94 6.66 12.51
C LYS A 14 -1.42 7.01 11.09
N VAL A 15 -2.05 6.05 10.40
CA VAL A 15 -2.54 6.20 9.02
C VAL A 15 -4.07 6.11 9.01
N PRO A 16 -4.79 7.24 9.15
CA PRO A 16 -6.24 7.26 9.05
C PRO A 16 -6.69 6.89 7.63
N ALA A 17 -7.67 5.99 7.56
CA ALA A 17 -8.27 5.59 6.29
C ALA A 17 -8.99 6.79 5.63
N GLY A 18 -8.70 7.03 4.35
CA GLY A 18 -9.34 8.09 3.56
C GLY A 18 -8.59 9.42 3.48
N LYS A 19 -7.46 9.57 4.19
CA LYS A 19 -6.61 10.76 4.04
C LYS A 19 -5.76 10.65 2.78
N VAL A 20 -5.90 11.62 1.88
CA VAL A 20 -5.08 11.74 0.67
C VAL A 20 -3.80 12.49 1.05
N TYR A 21 -2.65 11.83 0.89
CA TYR A 21 -1.34 12.41 1.15
C TYR A 21 -0.65 12.75 -0.17
N ALA A 22 0.13 13.84 -0.19
CA ALA A 22 1.06 14.06 -1.27
C ALA A 22 2.14 12.98 -1.27
N VAL A 23 2.69 12.64 -2.44
CA VAL A 23 3.67 11.55 -2.61
C VAL A 23 4.86 11.70 -1.66
N LYS A 24 5.37 12.93 -1.49
CA LYS A 24 6.51 13.21 -0.59
C LYS A 24 6.18 12.93 0.89
N ASP A 25 4.99 13.32 1.33
CA ASP A 25 4.54 13.13 2.71
C ASP A 25 4.26 11.65 3.00
N ALA A 26 3.76 10.92 1.99
CA ALA A 26 3.56 9.47 2.08
C ALA A 26 4.90 8.73 2.30
N PHE A 27 5.97 9.10 1.58
CA PHE A 27 7.29 8.50 1.78
C PHE A 27 7.93 8.83 3.13
N ALA A 28 7.68 10.03 3.67
CA ALA A 28 8.13 10.39 5.01
C ALA A 28 7.40 9.55 6.07
N LEU A 29 6.07 9.45 5.97
CA LEU A 29 5.25 8.62 6.87
C LEU A 29 5.64 7.15 6.83
N LEU A 30 5.95 6.59 5.65
CA LEU A 30 6.41 5.21 5.50
C LEU A 30 7.70 4.93 6.30
N LYS A 31 8.62 5.90 6.39
CA LYS A 31 9.85 5.78 7.19
C LYS A 31 9.61 5.88 8.70
N ASP A 32 8.56 6.58 9.11
CA ASP A 32 8.19 6.77 10.53
C ASP A 32 7.34 5.59 11.09
N LEU A 33 6.95 4.66 10.24
CA LEU A 33 6.26 3.43 10.64
C LEU A 33 7.25 2.43 11.27
N PRO A 34 6.78 1.55 12.17
CA PRO A 34 7.63 0.58 12.85
C PRO A 34 8.28 -0.41 11.86
N LEU A 35 9.57 -0.19 11.61
CA LEU A 35 10.43 -0.96 10.71
C LEU A 35 10.42 -2.45 11.06
N ALA A 36 10.28 -3.29 10.03
CA ALA A 36 10.66 -4.68 10.11
C ALA A 36 12.20 -4.81 10.21
N LYS A 37 12.69 -5.95 10.71
CA LYS A 37 14.13 -6.24 10.85
C LYS A 37 14.86 -6.48 9.51
N PHE A 38 14.21 -6.19 8.38
CA PHE A 38 14.72 -6.43 7.03
C PHE A 38 14.46 -5.22 6.13
N ARG A 39 15.10 -5.17 4.96
CA ARG A 39 14.85 -4.11 3.96
C ARG A 39 13.44 -4.26 3.39
N GLU A 40 12.58 -3.32 3.72
CA GLU A 40 11.19 -3.29 3.27
C GLU A 40 11.10 -2.90 1.78
N SER A 41 10.19 -3.56 1.06
CA SER A 41 9.82 -3.19 -0.32
C SER A 41 8.65 -2.20 -0.29
N VAL A 42 8.66 -1.24 -1.22
CA VAL A 42 7.56 -0.29 -1.40
C VAL A 42 6.66 -0.80 -2.52
N ASP A 43 5.43 -1.17 -2.18
CA ASP A 43 4.41 -1.55 -3.15
C ASP A 43 3.35 -0.44 -3.31
N ILE A 44 2.87 -0.25 -4.54
CA ILE A 44 1.79 0.69 -4.87
C ILE A 44 0.57 -0.13 -5.26
N SER A 45 -0.52 0.02 -4.49
CA SER A 45 -1.80 -0.60 -4.79
C SER A 45 -2.71 0.38 -5.52
N VAL A 46 -3.01 0.10 -6.78
CA VAL A 46 -3.96 0.89 -7.59
C VAL A 46 -5.18 0.02 -7.86
N ASN A 47 -6.36 0.48 -7.44
CA ASN A 47 -7.60 -0.16 -7.81
C ASN A 47 -7.99 0.31 -9.22
N LEU A 48 -7.85 -0.58 -10.20
CA LEU A 48 -8.23 -0.31 -11.58
C LEU A 48 -9.73 -0.68 -11.71
N GLY A 49 -10.56 0.24 -12.21
CA GLY A 49 -12.00 0.07 -12.40
C GLY A 49 -12.36 -0.87 -13.55
N VAL A 50 -11.66 -2.00 -13.61
CA VAL A 50 -11.55 -2.92 -14.74
C VAL A 50 -12.23 -4.21 -14.34
N ASP A 51 -13.10 -4.74 -15.21
CA ASP A 51 -13.78 -6.01 -14.97
C ASP A 51 -12.86 -7.16 -15.35
N SER A 52 -12.24 -7.79 -14.35
CA SER A 52 -11.29 -8.90 -14.52
C SER A 52 -11.92 -10.16 -15.14
N ARG A 53 -13.25 -10.22 -15.29
CA ARG A 53 -13.96 -11.31 -15.99
C ARG A 53 -13.94 -11.14 -17.50
N LYS A 54 -13.70 -9.92 -17.99
CA LYS A 54 -13.61 -9.60 -19.41
C LYS A 54 -12.14 -9.66 -19.83
N SER A 55 -11.81 -10.60 -20.72
CA SER A 55 -10.42 -10.89 -21.10
C SER A 55 -9.71 -9.72 -21.78
N ASP A 56 -10.46 -8.84 -22.46
CA ASP A 56 -10.01 -7.61 -23.12
C ASP A 56 -9.60 -6.49 -22.16
N GLN A 57 -10.02 -6.59 -20.90
CA GLN A 57 -9.77 -5.60 -19.86
C GLN A 57 -8.55 -5.95 -19.00
N ALA A 58 -7.92 -7.10 -19.21
CA ALA A 58 -6.74 -7.51 -18.45
C ALA A 58 -5.51 -6.65 -18.78
N ILE A 59 -5.08 -5.81 -17.83
CA ILE A 59 -3.85 -5.01 -17.96
C ILE A 59 -2.67 -5.83 -17.44
N ARG A 60 -1.80 -6.28 -18.36
CA ARG A 60 -0.53 -6.93 -18.04
C ARG A 60 0.58 -6.27 -18.84
N GLY A 61 1.44 -5.52 -18.17
CA GLY A 61 2.60 -4.88 -18.76
C GLY A 61 3.69 -4.68 -17.71
N SER A 62 4.94 -4.72 -18.15
CA SER A 62 6.11 -4.38 -17.36
C SER A 62 6.74 -3.11 -17.94
N LEU A 63 6.99 -2.13 -17.10
CA LEU A 63 7.79 -0.96 -17.45
C LEU A 63 9.18 -1.13 -16.84
N VAL A 64 10.22 -0.75 -17.58
CA VAL A 64 11.57 -0.62 -17.03
C VAL A 64 11.61 0.70 -16.26
N LEU A 65 12.01 0.61 -14.99
CA LEU A 65 12.13 1.73 -14.04
C LEU A 65 13.52 2.36 -14.09
#